data_AF-A0A956AUK7-F1
#
_entry.id   AF-A0A956AUK7-F1
#
_cell.length_a   1.000
_cell.length_b   1.000
_cell.length_c   1.000
_cell.angle_alpha   90.00
_cell.angle_beta   90.00
_cell.angle_gamma   90.00
#
_symmetry.space_group_name_H-M   'P 1'
#
loop_
_entity.id
_entity.type
_entity.pdbx_description
1 polymer ?
#
loop_
_entity_poly.entity_id
_entity_poly.type
_entity_poly.pdbx_seq_one_letter_code
_entity_poly.pdbx_strand_id
1 'polypeptide(L)'
;MIRFYFRRRGPGVVGTLLMIFVTLKLAGLVTWSWAFVLAPLWISAAAVVLGLLVARLAWGRGFMGRWRAQRHARCARHARWHQPNEAPSA
;
A
#
# COMPACT_ATOMS: atom_id res chain seq x y z
N MET A 1 2.86 22.39 -25.90
CA MET A 1 1.96 21.36 -26.47
C MET A 1 2.11 20.08 -25.64
N ILE A 2 1.47 20.04 -24.47
CA ILE A 2 1.64 18.94 -23.51
C ILE A 2 0.73 17.81 -23.94
N ARG A 3 1.30 16.84 -24.64
CA ARG A 3 0.61 15.68 -25.18
C ARG A 3 0.50 14.62 -24.08
N PHE A 4 -0.37 14.86 -23.10
CA PHE A 4 -0.82 13.86 -22.13
C PHE A 4 -1.65 12.80 -22.86
N TYR A 5 -0.98 11.95 -23.63
CA TYR A 5 -1.56 10.70 -24.10
C TYR A 5 -1.56 9.78 -22.89
N PHE A 6 -2.72 9.76 -22.21
CA PHE A 6 -3.21 8.64 -21.45
C PHE A 6 -2.68 7.34 -22.05
N ARG A 7 -1.63 6.80 -21.41
CA ARG A 7 -1.18 5.44 -21.60
C ARG A 7 -2.43 4.58 -21.46
N ARG A 8 -2.89 3.99 -22.57
CA ARG A 8 -4.13 3.23 -22.69
C ARG A 8 -4.11 1.97 -21.81
N ARG A 9 -4.13 2.14 -20.49
CA ARG A 9 -4.79 1.17 -19.62
C ARG A 9 -6.27 1.44 -19.84
N GLY A 10 -7.01 0.48 -20.38
CA GLY A 10 -8.46 0.61 -20.52
C GLY A 10 -9.08 1.07 -19.19
N PRO A 11 -10.25 1.74 -19.24
CA PRO A 11 -10.93 2.17 -18.02
C PRO A 11 -10.99 0.96 -17.08
N GLY A 12 -10.33 1.07 -15.92
CA GLY A 12 -10.36 0.00 -14.93
C GLY A 12 -11.81 -0.36 -14.62
N VAL A 13 -12.07 -1.55 -14.10
CA VAL A 13 -13.44 -2.04 -13.81
C VAL A 13 -14.29 -0.98 -13.10
N VAL A 14 -13.67 -0.20 -12.19
CA VAL A 14 -14.29 0.93 -11.50
C VAL A 14 -14.78 2.04 -12.44
N GLY A 15 -13.98 2.45 -13.43
CA GLY A 15 -14.33 3.50 -14.39
C GLY A 15 -15.45 3.07 -15.36
N THR A 16 -15.44 1.81 -15.78
CA THR A 16 -16.53 1.23 -16.60
C THR A 16 -17.83 1.15 -15.80
N LEU A 17 -17.76 0.71 -14.54
CA LEU A 17 -18.92 0.64 -13.66
C LEU A 17 -19.52 2.03 -13.39
N LEU A 18 -18.67 3.04 -13.20
CA LEU A 18 -19.07 4.44 -13.06
C LEU A 18 -19.82 4.93 -14.29
N MET A 19 -19.33 4.60 -15.48
CA MET A 19 -19.98 5.03 -16.73
C MET A 19 -21.34 4.35 -16.94
N ILE A 20 -21.47 3.06 -16.62
CA ILE A 20 -22.75 2.35 -16.63
C ILE A 20 -23.74 3.02 -15.67
N PHE A 21 -23.33 3.29 -14.43
CA PHE A 21 -24.19 3.90 -13.41
C PHE A 21 -24.65 5.33 -13.79
N VAL A 22 -23.76 6.12 -14.38
CA VAL A 22 -24.08 7.46 -14.92
C VAL A 22 -25.10 7.34 -16.05
N THR A 23 -24.93 6.36 -16.94
CA THR A 23 -25.84 6.16 -18.08
C THR A 23 -27.23 5.72 -17.62
N LEU A 24 -27.34 4.82 -16.64
CA LEU A 24 -28.63 4.42 -16.04
C LEU A 24 -29.33 5.59 -15.33
N LYS A 25 -28.58 6.49 -14.68
CA LYS A 25 -29.13 7.68 -14.03
C LYS A 25 -29.70 8.68 -15.05
N LEU A 26 -28.99 8.89 -16.16
CA LEU A 26 -29.44 9.75 -17.27
C LEU A 26 -30.63 9.15 -18.02
N ALA A 27 -30.71 7.82 -18.11
CA ALA A 27 -31.85 7.12 -18.69
C ALA A 27 -33.11 7.18 -17.81
N GLY A 28 -33.03 7.73 -16.59
CA GLY A 28 -34.18 7.90 -15.70
C GLY A 28 -34.69 6.62 -15.04
N LEU A 29 -33.98 5.49 -15.19
CA LEU A 29 -34.38 4.21 -14.57
C LEU A 29 -34.15 4.19 -13.04
N VAL A 30 -33.38 5.14 -12.49
CA VAL A 30 -32.99 5.14 -11.06
C VAL A 30 -33.25 6.51 -10.41
N THR A 31 -34.27 6.58 -9.55
CA THR A 31 -34.64 7.79 -8.78
C THR A 31 -33.70 8.11 -7.60
N TRP A 32 -32.82 7.17 -7.22
CA TRP A 32 -31.99 7.25 -6.03
C TRP A 32 -30.94 8.39 -6.04
N SER A 33 -30.44 8.76 -4.86
CA SER A 33 -29.49 9.88 -4.73
C SER A 33 -28.17 9.63 -5.46
N TRP A 34 -27.55 10.70 -5.95
CA TRP A 34 -26.25 10.68 -6.60
C TRP A 34 -25.14 10.06 -5.73
N ALA A 35 -25.30 10.06 -4.41
CA ALA A 35 -24.36 9.42 -3.49
C ALA A 35 -24.23 7.91 -3.75
N PHE A 36 -25.34 7.22 -4.10
CA PHE A 36 -25.32 5.80 -4.46
C PHE A 36 -24.73 5.54 -5.84
N VAL A 37 -24.89 6.47 -6.79
CA VAL A 37 -24.26 6.39 -8.12
C VAL A 37 -22.73 6.38 -8.01
N LEU A 38 -22.21 7.10 -7.01
CA LEU A 38 -20.77 7.13 -6.70
C LEU A 38 -20.34 6.06 -5.70
N ALA A 39 -21.22 5.17 -5.20
CA ALA A 39 -20.88 4.12 -4.23
C ALA A 39 -19.58 3.35 -4.56
N PRO A 40 -19.35 2.88 -5.79
CA PRO A 40 -18.09 2.19 -6.13
C PRO A 40 -16.85 3.10 -6.04
N LEU A 41 -17.01 4.41 -6.27
CA LEU A 41 -15.94 5.39 -6.05
C LEU A 41 -15.68 5.61 -4.55
N TRP A 42 -16.74 5.71 -3.73
CA TRP A 42 -16.63 5.87 -2.28
C TRP A 42 -15.95 4.67 -1.62
N ILE A 43 -16.29 3.44 -2.02
CA ILE A 43 -15.63 2.22 -1.52
C ILE A 43 -14.15 2.23 -1.88
N SER A 44 -13.83 2.59 -3.13
CA SER A 44 -12.43 2.70 -3.59
C SER A 44 -11.65 3.75 -2.79
N ALA A 45 -12.24 4.92 -2.58
CA ALA A 45 -11.63 6.00 -1.79
C ALA A 45 -11.42 5.59 -0.33
N ALA A 46 -12.42 4.95 0.30
CA ALA A 46 -12.34 4.45 1.67
C ALA A 46 -11.21 3.41 1.82
N ALA A 47 -11.07 2.49 0.87
CA ALA A 47 -10.00 1.49 0.87
C ALA A 47 -8.60 2.15 0.82
N VAL A 48 -8.42 3.16 -0.02
CA VAL A 48 -7.16 3.91 -0.13
C VAL A 48 -6.85 4.65 1.18
N VAL A 49 -7.83 5.35 1.74
CA VAL A 49 -7.68 6.09 3.01
C VAL A 49 -7.30 5.13 4.16
N LEU A 50 -7.98 3.99 4.25
CA LEU A 50 -7.68 2.97 5.26
C LEU A 50 -6.26 2.41 5.08
N GLY A 51 -5.86 2.10 3.84
CA GLY A 51 -4.51 1.65 3.52
C GLY A 51 -3.43 2.65 3.94
N LEU A 52 -3.66 3.95 3.69
CA LEU A 52 -2.75 5.03 4.10
C LEU A 52 -2.68 5.18 5.63
N LEU A 53 -3.81 5.05 6.34
CA LEU A 53 -3.86 5.07 7.80
C LEU A 53 -3.05 3.92 8.38
N VAL A 54 -3.27 2.69 7.91
CA VAL A 54 -2.51 1.52 8.33
C VAL A 54 -1.02 1.69 8.01
N ALA A 55 -0.68 2.17 6.81
CA ALA A 55 0.70 2.43 6.43
C ALA A 55 1.34 3.50 7.33
N ARG A 56 0.62 4.57 7.67
CA ARG A 56 1.09 5.62 8.58
C ARG A 56 1.34 5.09 9.99
N LEU A 57 0.42 4.30 10.52
CA LEU A 57 0.56 3.65 11.83
C LEU A 57 1.69 2.62 11.84
N ALA A 58 1.83 1.82 10.77
CA ALA A 58 2.90 0.85 10.60
C ALA A 58 4.26 1.51 10.41
N TRP A 59 4.33 2.66 9.73
CA TRP A 59 5.55 3.46 9.60
C TRP A 59 5.97 4.02 10.96
N GLY A 60 5.01 4.59 11.71
CA GLY A 60 5.25 5.11 13.06
C GLY A 60 5.68 4.04 14.07
N ARG A 61 5.11 2.82 13.98
CA ARG A 61 5.44 1.71 14.90
C ARG A 61 6.64 0.86 14.45
N GLY A 62 6.87 0.72 13.15
CA GLY A 62 7.80 -0.25 12.56
C GLY A 62 9.17 0.32 12.19
N PHE A 63 9.29 1.63 11.97
CA PHE A 63 10.56 2.23 11.58
C PHE A 63 11.63 2.17 12.68
N MET A 64 11.26 2.12 13.97
CA MET A 64 12.26 2.02 15.05
C MET A 64 12.53 0.58 15.54
N GLY A 65 11.67 -0.40 15.22
CA GLY A 65 11.72 -1.74 15.81
C GLY A 65 12.77 -2.67 15.20
N ARG A 66 12.99 -2.62 13.89
CA ARG A 66 13.90 -3.56 13.19
C ARG A 66 15.33 -3.05 12.99
N TRP A 67 15.58 -1.75 13.13
CA TRP A 67 16.93 -1.19 12.98
C TRP A 67 17.82 -1.38 14.22
N ARG A 68 17.25 -1.59 15.41
CA ARG A 68 18.03 -1.82 16.64
C ARG A 68 18.59 -3.24 16.72
N ALA A 69 17.82 -4.25 16.29
CA ALA A 69 18.24 -5.64 16.35
C ALA A 69 19.39 -5.99 15.38
N GLN A 70 19.51 -5.27 14.25
CA GLN A 70 20.54 -5.57 13.25
C GLN A 70 21.95 -5.07 13.62
N ARG A 71 22.09 -4.10 14.55
CA ARG A 71 23.43 -3.63 14.97
C ARG A 71 24.14 -4.68 15.83
N HIS A 72 23.44 -5.36 16.73
CA HIS A 72 24.05 -6.33 17.65
C HIS A 72 24.49 -7.63 16.98
N ALA A 73 23.77 -8.11 15.95
CA ALA A 73 24.14 -9.32 15.23
C ALA A 73 25.42 -9.16 14.36
N ARG A 74 25.80 -7.92 14.01
CA ARG A 74 27.08 -7.65 13.33
C ARG A 74 28.26 -7.69 14.29
N CYS A 75 28.10 -7.21 15.53
CA CYS A 75 29.15 -7.26 16.54
C CYS A 75 29.47 -8.69 16.97
N ALA A 76 28.46 -9.56 17.10
CA ALA A 76 28.65 -10.97 17.47
C ALA A 76 29.42 -11.77 16.39
N ARG A 77 29.24 -11.42 15.10
CA ARG A 77 30.04 -12.03 14.03
C ARG A 77 31.49 -11.56 14.04
N HIS A 78 31.77 -10.32 14.46
CA HIS A 78 33.14 -9.81 14.56
C HIS A 78 33.92 -10.38 15.75
N ALA A 79 33.26 -10.58 16.90
CA ALA A 79 33.90 -11.18 18.08
C ALA A 79 34.33 -12.65 17.85
N ARG A 80 33.65 -13.37 16.95
CA ARG A 80 33.94 -14.77 16.62
C ARG A 80 35.28 -14.96 15.89
N TRP A 81 35.76 -13.97 15.14
CA TRP A 81 37.00 -14.08 14.37
C TRP A 81 38.26 -13.82 15.20
N HIS A 82 38.12 -13.37 16.45
CA HIS A 82 39.24 -13.02 17.33
C HIS A 82 39.58 -14.06 18.40
N GLN A 83 39.03 -15.29 18.33
CA GLN A 83 39.57 -16.41 19.11
C GLN A 83 40.55 -17.22 18.24
N PRO A 84 41.87 -16.94 18.30
CA PRO A 84 42.86 -17.92 17.92
C PRO A 84 42.90 -18.98 19.03
N ASN A 85 42.79 -20.25 18.62
CA ASN A 85 43.41 -21.42 19.26
C ASN A 85 43.42 -21.56 20.80
N GLU A 86 42.25 -21.74 21.43
CA GLU A 86 42.15 -22.52 22.66
C GLU A 86 41.66 -23.94 22.33
N ALA A 87 42.53 -24.72 21.69
CA ALA A 87 42.43 -26.17 21.73
C ALA A 87 43.19 -26.63 22.99
N PRO A 88 42.55 -27.31 23.96
CA PRO A 88 43.27 -27.87 25.09
C PRO A 88 44.21 -28.97 24.58
N SER A 89 45.50 -28.67 24.56
CA SER A 89 46.57 -29.67 24.50
C SER A 89 46.92 -30.09 25.93
N ALA A 90 46.15 -31.03 26.48
CA ALA A 90 46.54 -31.91 27.59
C ALA A 90 45.47 -32.98 27.79
#